data_AF-A0A2I0VM95-F1
#
_entry.id   AF-A0A2I0VM95-F1
#
_cell.length_a   1.000
_cell.length_b   1.000
_cell.length_c   1.000
_cell.angle_alpha   90.00
_cell.angle_beta   90.00
_cell.angle_gamma   90.00
#
_symmetry.space_group_name_H-M   'P 1'
#
loop_
_entity.id
_entity.type
_entity.pdbx_description
1 polymer ?
#
loop_
_entity_poly.entity_id
_entity_poly.type
_entity_poly.pdbx_seq_one_letter_code
_entity_poly.pdbx_strand_id
1 'polypeptide(L)'
;MAIDMSYRLGWIDRSIVERVHNILKQAKLPTAPPEMMTVELFKSAMAVDKKVADGLLRLILLKGPLGSCVFTGDYDRKALDETLLAFCKS
;
A
#
# COMPACT_ATOMS: atom_id res chain seq x y z
N MET A 1 3.42 -2.87 -1.55
CA MET A 1 2.20 -2.63 -0.73
C MET A 1 1.36 -1.46 -1.24
N ALA A 2 1.73 -0.19 -1.07
CA ALA A 2 0.85 0.94 -1.47
C ALA A 2 0.45 0.94 -2.96
N ILE A 3 1.36 0.51 -3.84
CA ILE A 3 1.07 0.36 -5.26
C ILE A 3 0.12 -0.80 -5.57
N ASP A 4 0.26 -1.91 -4.85
CA ASP A 4 -0.64 -3.07 -4.96
C ASP A 4 -2.06 -2.69 -4.52
N MET A 5 -2.17 -1.96 -3.41
CA MET A 5 -3.45 -1.41 -2.94
C MET A 5 -4.07 -0.44 -3.96
N SER A 6 -3.27 0.46 -4.54
CA SER A 6 -3.76 1.39 -5.57
C SER A 6 -4.25 0.66 -6.82
N TYR A 7 -3.59 -0.45 -7.19
CA TYR A 7 -3.99 -1.31 -8.30
C TYR A 7 -5.27 -2.09 -7.99
N ARG A 8 -5.41 -2.68 -6.78
CA ARG A 8 -6.62 -3.37 -6.32
C ARG A 8 -7.85 -2.47 -6.29
N LEU A 9 -7.65 -1.19 -5.95
CA LEU A 9 -8.71 -0.17 -6.00
C LEU A 9 -9.08 0.24 -7.44
N GLY A 10 -8.37 -0.27 -8.46
CA GLY A 10 -8.57 0.09 -9.86
C GLY A 10 -8.13 1.52 -10.19
N TRP A 11 -7.28 2.14 -9.36
CA TRP A 11 -6.90 3.54 -9.52
C TRP A 11 -5.71 3.74 -10.45
N ILE A 12 -4.94 2.68 -10.69
CA ILE A 12 -3.78 2.68 -11.58
C ILE A 12 -3.78 1.45 -12.49
N ASP A 13 -3.08 1.58 -13.61
CA ASP A 13 -2.87 0.49 -14.54
C ASP A 13 -1.73 -0.45 -14.08
N ARG A 14 -1.78 -1.71 -14.52
CA ARG A 14 -0.77 -2.73 -14.23
C ARG A 14 0.64 -2.32 -14.68
N SER A 15 0.76 -1.57 -15.78
CA SER A 15 2.04 -1.05 -16.27
C SER A 15 2.77 -0.19 -15.21
N ILE A 16 2.03 0.54 -14.37
CA ILE A 16 2.61 1.35 -13.28
C ILE A 16 3.17 0.43 -12.18
N VAL A 17 2.46 -0.65 -11.84
CA VAL A 17 2.91 -1.66 -10.88
C VAL A 17 4.24 -2.27 -11.31
N GLU A 18 4.32 -2.72 -12.56
CA GLU A 18 5.51 -3.36 -13.12
C GLU A 18 6.70 -2.40 -13.18
N ARG A 19 6.48 -1.15 -13.58
CA ARG A 19 7.53 -0.13 -13.59
C ARG A 19 8.13 0.12 -12.21
N VAL A 20 7.30 0.23 -11.18
CA VAL A 20 7.77 0.44 -9.80
C VAL A 20 8.48 -0.79 -9.25
N HIS A 21 7.99 -2.00 -9.54
CA HIS A 21 8.71 -3.22 -9.15
C HIS A 21 10.08 -3.30 -9.82
N ASN A 22 10.17 -2.96 -11.11
CA ASN A 22 11.42 -2.99 -11.86
C ASN A 22 12.46 -2.01 -11.32
N ILE A 23 12.08 -0.76 -11.03
CA ILE A 23 13.03 0.23 -10.50
C ILE A 23 13.53 -0.15 -9.10
N LEU A 24 12.65 -0.65 -8.21
CA LEU A 24 13.06 -1.10 -6.88
C LEU A 24 14.02 -2.30 -6.97
N LYS A 25 13.75 -3.25 -7.87
CA LYS A 25 14.63 -4.40 -8.12
C LYS A 25 15.99 -3.98 -8.67
N GLN A 26 16.03 -3.04 -9.62
CA GLN A 26 17.28 -2.48 -10.15
C GLN A 26 18.10 -1.78 -9.06
N ALA A 27 17.43 -1.09 -8.14
CA ALA A 27 18.04 -0.48 -6.97
C ALA A 27 18.43 -1.48 -5.87
N LYS A 28 18.20 -2.79 -6.07
CA LYS A 28 18.43 -3.86 -5.08
C LYS A 28 17.69 -3.63 -3.76
N LEU A 29 16.52 -2.99 -3.82
CA LEU A 29 15.68 -2.75 -2.67
C LEU A 29 14.70 -3.92 -2.45
N PRO A 30 14.35 -4.23 -1.19
CA PRO A 30 13.32 -5.21 -0.89
C PRO A 30 11.96 -4.75 -1.43
N THR A 31 11.22 -5.66 -2.06
CA THR A 31 9.87 -5.41 -2.61
C THR A 31 8.75 -6.05 -1.78
N ALA A 32 9.13 -6.83 -0.76
CA ALA A 32 8.24 -7.45 0.22
C ALA A 32 8.66 -7.03 1.63
N PRO A 33 7.72 -6.98 2.60
CA PRO A 33 8.05 -6.72 4.00
C PRO A 33 8.85 -7.88 4.62
N PRO A 34 9.49 -7.66 5.78
CA PRO A 34 10.14 -8.72 6.55
C PRO A 34 9.19 -9.87 6.89
N GLU A 35 9.70 -11.11 6.93
CA GLU A 35 8.87 -12.30 7.19
C GLU A 35 8.19 -12.31 8.56
N MET A 36 8.75 -11.59 9.54
CA MET A 36 8.18 -11.43 10.88
C MET A 36 6.96 -10.50 10.94
N MET A 37 6.61 -9.83 9.84
CA MET A 37 5.49 -8.90 9.83
C MET A 37 4.16 -9.63 9.65
N THR A 38 3.27 -9.50 10.65
CA THR A 38 1.89 -10.00 10.60
C THR A 38 0.92 -8.87 10.24
N VAL A 39 -0.28 -9.24 9.80
CA VAL A 39 -1.37 -8.29 9.52
C VAL A 39 -1.69 -7.45 10.76
N GLU A 40 -1.75 -8.07 11.94
CA GLU A 40 -2.04 -7.40 13.21
C GLU A 40 -0.96 -6.40 13.60
N LEU A 41 0.32 -6.76 13.42
CA LEU A 41 1.45 -5.87 13.69
C LEU A 41 1.41 -4.65 12.76
N PHE A 42 1.09 -4.86 11.47
CA PHE A 42 0.89 -3.75 10.53
C PHE A 42 -0.25 -2.84 10.95
N LYS A 43 -1.44 -3.39 11.25
CA LYS A 43 -2.60 -2.60 11.67
C LYS A 43 -2.32 -1.80 12.94
N SER A 44 -1.64 -2.41 13.90
CA SER A 44 -1.28 -1.77 15.17
C SER A 44 -0.29 -0.63 14.96
N ALA A 45 0.72 -0.83 14.11
CA ALA A 45 1.68 0.22 13.76
C ALA A 45 1.05 1.37 12.95
N MET A 46 0.10 1.05 12.05
CA MET A 46 -0.63 2.06 11.28
C MET A 46 -1.60 2.88 12.14
N ALA A 47 -2.16 2.30 13.21
CA ALA A 47 -3.11 2.98 14.10
C ALA A 47 -2.49 4.16 14.88
N VAL A 48 -1.16 4.17 15.05
CA VAL A 48 -0.42 5.26 15.70
C VAL A 48 0.23 6.23 14.71
N ASP A 49 0.01 6.05 13.40
CA ASP A 49 0.55 6.94 12.37
C ASP A 49 -0.07 8.34 12.50
N LYS A 50 0.76 9.38 12.39
CA LYS A 50 0.33 10.79 12.52
C LYS A 50 -0.65 11.25 11.43
N LYS A 51 -0.88 10.44 10.40
CA LYS A 51 -1.89 10.66 9.35
C LYS A 51 -3.28 10.15 9.74
N VAL A 52 -3.43 9.55 10.91
CA VAL A 52 -4.73 9.28 11.51
C VAL A 52 -5.29 10.60 12.04
N ALA A 53 -6.43 11.01 11.51
CA ALA A 53 -7.17 12.15 12.02
C ALA A 53 -8.63 11.73 12.22
N ASP A 54 -9.16 12.04 13.40
CA ASP A 54 -10.49 11.63 13.87
C ASP A 54 -10.70 10.10 13.84
N GLY A 55 -9.64 9.32 14.07
CA GLY A 55 -9.68 7.85 14.05
C GLY A 55 -9.76 7.25 12.65
N LEU A 56 -9.74 8.07 11.59
CA LEU A 56 -9.67 7.62 10.21
C LEU A 56 -8.23 7.62 9.72
N LEU A 57 -7.72 6.44 9.39
CA LEU A 57 -6.42 6.27 8.75
C LEU A 57 -6.45 6.85 7.34
N ARG A 58 -5.54 7.79 7.05
CA ARG A 58 -5.38 8.36 5.72
C ARG A 58 -4.11 7.82 5.07
N LEU A 59 -4.23 7.37 3.84
CA LEU A 59 -3.13 6.80 3.07
C LEU A 59 -2.76 7.71 1.90
N ILE A 60 -1.51 7.58 1.44
CA ILE A 60 -1.09 8.13 0.17
C ILE A 60 -1.17 7.00 -0.85
N LEU A 61 -2.03 7.15 -1.83
CA LEU A 61 -2.30 6.16 -2.86
C LEU A 61 -2.09 6.79 -4.24
N LEU A 62 -1.73 5.97 -5.22
CA LEU A 62 -1.58 6.42 -6.60
C LEU A 62 -2.96 6.42 -7.27
N LYS A 63 -3.27 7.45 -8.05
CA LYS A 63 -4.54 7.55 -8.76
C LYS A 63 -4.36 8.27 -10.10
N GLY A 64 -4.71 7.58 -11.18
CA GLY A 64 -4.57 8.09 -12.55
C GLY A 64 -3.17 7.83 -13.13
N PRO A 65 -2.66 8.73 -14.00
CA PRO A 65 -1.40 8.52 -14.71
C PRO A 65 -0.20 8.56 -13.75
N LEU A 66 0.94 8.06 -14.23
CA LEU A 66 2.18 8.07 -13.44
C LEU A 66 2.53 9.51 -13.01
N GLY A 67 2.85 9.67 -11.73
CA GLY A 67 3.15 10.97 -11.12
C GLY A 67 1.97 11.56 -10.34
N SER A 68 0.79 10.98 -10.45
CA SER A 68 -0.40 11.39 -9.68
C SER A 68 -0.59 10.53 -8.43
N CYS A 69 -0.69 11.19 -7.28
CA CYS A 69 -1.05 10.57 -6.01
C CYS A 69 -2.11 11.40 -5.28
N VAL A 70 -2.84 10.76 -4.38
CA VAL A 70 -3.87 11.37 -3.55
C VAL A 70 -3.62 11.00 -2.10
N PHE A 71 -3.83 11.97 -1.21
CA PHE A 71 -3.92 11.74 0.22
C PHE A 71 -5.39 11.61 0.60
N THR A 72 -5.82 10.42 1.01
CA THR A 72 -7.24 10.13 1.22
C THR A 72 -7.46 9.08 2.30
N GLY A 73 -8.57 9.23 3.03
CA GLY A 73 -9.15 8.18 3.88
C GLY A 73 -10.29 7.42 3.20
N ASP A 74 -10.68 7.84 1.98
CA ASP A 74 -11.81 7.30 1.22
C ASP A 74 -11.33 6.16 0.32
N TYR A 75 -10.97 5.05 0.94
CA TYR A 75 -10.59 3.82 0.24
C TYR A 75 -11.34 2.62 0.84
N ASP A 76 -11.52 1.57 0.03
CA ASP A 76 -12.14 0.34 0.52
C ASP A 76 -11.20 -0.34 1.53
N ARG A 77 -11.68 -0.54 2.75
CA ARG A 77 -10.96 -1.25 3.82
C ARG A 77 -10.66 -2.70 3.43
N LYS A 78 -11.49 -3.33 2.59
CA LYS A 78 -11.21 -4.67 2.06
C LYS A 78 -9.95 -4.70 1.22
N ALA A 79 -9.73 -3.68 0.38
CA ALA A 79 -8.51 -3.59 -0.42
C ALA A 79 -7.26 -3.45 0.46
N LEU A 80 -7.36 -2.75 1.59
CA LEU A 80 -6.28 -2.70 2.59
C LEU A 80 -6.02 -4.09 3.19
N ASP A 81 -7.06 -4.77 3.66
CA ASP A 81 -6.94 -6.09 4.28
C ASP A 81 -6.38 -7.14 3.31
N GLU A 82 -6.86 -7.17 2.07
CA GLU A 82 -6.31 -8.03 1.02
C GLU A 82 -4.85 -7.72 0.69
N THR A 83 -4.48 -6.43 0.67
CA THR A 83 -3.09 -6.03 0.48
C THR A 83 -2.23 -6.54 1.65
N LEU A 84 -2.68 -6.40 2.89
CA LEU A 84 -1.93 -6.90 4.04
C LEU A 84 -1.80 -8.42 4.01
N LEU A 85 -2.87 -9.15 3.68
CA LEU A 85 -2.84 -10.61 3.54
C LEU A 85 -1.94 -11.09 2.40
N ALA A 86 -1.83 -10.33 1.31
CA ALA A 86 -0.96 -10.68 0.18
C ALA A 86 0.53 -10.52 0.49
N PHE A 87 0.89 -9.65 1.45
CA PHE A 87 2.29 -9.33 1.77
C PHE A 87 2.76 -9.86 3.13
N CYS A 88 1.86 -10.18 4.06
CA CYS A 88 2.19 -10.79 5.34
C CYS A 88 2.00 -12.31 5.27
N LYS A 89 2.95 -13.06 5.83
CA LYS A 89 2.75 -14.49 6.12
C LYS A 89 2.04 -14.63 7.47
N SER A 90 1.18 -15.64 7.58
CA SER A 90 0.49 -16.02 8.81
C SER A 90 1.46 -16.45 9.91
#